data_AF-A0A7C4XFU0-F1
#
_entry.id   AF-A0A7C4XFU0-F1
#
_cell.length_a   1.000
_cell.length_b   1.000
_cell.length_c   1.000
_cell.angle_alpha   90.00
_cell.angle_beta   90.00
_cell.angle_gamma   90.00
#
_symmetry.space_group_name_H-M   'P 1'
#
loop_
_entity.id
_entity.type
_entity.pdbx_description
1 polymer ?
#
loop_
_entity_poly.entity_id
_entity_poly.type
_entity_poly.pdbx_seq_one_letter_code
_entity_poly.pdbx_strand_id
1 'polypeptide(L)'
;MLAAVLSGVLVQIALIAVGQVVAYRKWNLGEVIGTYGGQWSQNFVALIGQILITVVGAWFAAKVFIAYWQGKRGIEADKFRKLRKTLQIIFQDPYESLNPKHSVYDIVAEPLIVNHLTRHRAETEARVQQALQDAGLRPPTDFLFRYPHELSGGQRQRVSIAGALVLDPDFIVADEPVSMLDVSIRTEILDLLLELRKKKGLTYLFITHDLSLAWVLADRIAVMYLGKIVEQGSTRELIRNPRHPYTKALVSVVPMPDPDRRRERMILKGERPDPSNIPPGCRFHPRCPVAFEKCGWTSDEIVDEMREIVAAQGAEASAFVEGAKPDGPAALLLPKASEAWLRELIAKESETRRALKGIQTIEATGNGLRILLHPYDEPPLREVAPAVKVACHLVG
;
A
#
# COMPACT_ATOMS: atom_id res chain seq x y z
N MET A 1 -25.08 0.79 -15.70
CA MET A 1 -24.61 -0.49 -15.13
C MET A 1 -23.09 -0.70 -15.26
N LEU A 2 -22.29 0.37 -15.43
CA LEU A 2 -20.83 0.33 -15.58
C LEU A 2 -20.08 1.05 -14.43
N ALA A 3 -20.81 1.46 -13.38
CA ALA A 3 -20.28 2.20 -12.23
C ALA A 3 -19.98 1.33 -11.00
N ALA A 4 -20.15 0.00 -11.09
CA ALA A 4 -20.06 -0.92 -9.94
C ALA A 4 -18.78 -1.77 -9.89
N VAL A 5 -17.83 -1.57 -10.81
CA VAL A 5 -16.60 -2.39 -10.91
C VAL A 5 -15.34 -1.63 -10.43
N LEU A 6 -15.46 -0.33 -10.10
CA LEU A 6 -14.32 0.50 -9.66
C LEU A 6 -14.23 0.69 -8.13
N SER A 7 -15.13 0.10 -7.34
CA SER A 7 -15.16 0.24 -5.87
C SER A 7 -14.22 -0.70 -5.10
N GLY A 8 -13.38 -1.49 -5.79
CA GLY A 8 -12.60 -2.57 -5.16
C GLY A 8 -11.07 -2.46 -5.20
N VAL A 9 -10.47 -1.54 -5.96
CA VAL A 9 -9.04 -1.69 -6.37
C VAL A 9 -8.06 -0.73 -5.69
N LEU A 10 -8.50 0.16 -4.79
CA LEU A 10 -7.57 1.01 -4.03
C LEU A 10 -7.19 0.37 -2.69
N VAL A 11 -6.59 -0.81 -2.79
CA VAL A 11 -6.15 -1.61 -1.66
C VAL A 11 -4.85 -1.02 -1.08
N GLN A 12 -4.88 -0.89 0.24
CA GLN A 12 -3.81 -0.40 1.10
C GLN A 12 -2.57 -1.29 0.93
N ILE A 13 -1.57 -0.82 0.17
CA ILE A 13 -0.27 -1.48 0.02
C ILE A 13 0.42 -1.57 1.38
N ALA A 14 0.39 -2.73 2.04
CA ALA A 14 1.48 -3.05 2.95
C ALA A 14 2.71 -3.30 2.07
N LEU A 15 3.67 -2.39 2.11
CA LEU A 15 4.95 -2.56 1.42
C LEU A 15 5.80 -3.45 2.32
N ILE A 16 5.91 -4.71 1.96
CA ILE A 16 6.55 -5.74 2.79
C ILE A 16 7.90 -6.06 2.17
N ALA A 17 8.97 -5.56 2.80
CA ALA A 17 10.33 -5.86 2.38
C ALA A 17 10.85 -7.07 3.15
N VAL A 18 11.15 -8.15 2.44
CA VAL A 18 11.75 -9.36 3.02
C VAL A 18 13.23 -9.38 2.66
N GLY A 19 14.08 -9.10 3.64
CA GLY A 19 15.52 -9.32 3.55
C GLY A 19 16.25 -9.07 4.88
N GLN A 20 16.83 -10.12 5.47
CA GLN A 20 18.28 -10.36 5.53
C GLN A 20 18.62 -11.82 5.94
N VAL A 21 19.38 -12.54 5.11
CA VAL A 21 20.49 -13.42 5.57
C VAL A 21 21.63 -13.32 4.55
N VAL A 22 22.81 -12.98 5.07
CA VAL A 22 24.11 -12.93 4.41
C VAL A 22 24.67 -14.35 4.26
N ALA A 23 24.99 -14.78 3.03
CA ALA A 23 26.00 -15.81 2.77
C ALA A 23 26.45 -15.82 1.29
N TYR A 24 27.61 -15.21 1.05
CA TYR A 24 28.63 -15.55 0.05
C TYR A 24 28.24 -15.87 -1.41
N ARG A 25 28.25 -14.84 -2.26
CA ARG A 25 28.99 -14.88 -3.53
C ARG A 25 29.51 -13.48 -3.83
N LYS A 26 30.84 -13.35 -3.96
CA LYS A 26 31.63 -12.11 -4.10
C LYS A 26 30.91 -11.01 -4.90
N TRP A 27 30.25 -10.10 -4.18
CA TRP A 27 30.19 -8.70 -4.57
C TRP A 27 31.17 -7.98 -3.64
N ASN A 28 32.30 -7.55 -4.18
CA ASN A 28 33.25 -6.69 -3.46
C ASN A 28 32.58 -5.33 -3.23
N LEU A 29 31.81 -5.23 -2.14
CA LEU A 29 31.27 -3.96 -1.66
C LEU A 29 32.37 -3.03 -1.11
N GLY A 30 33.59 -3.54 -0.90
CA GLY A 30 34.74 -2.77 -0.40
C GLY A 30 35.41 -1.82 -1.42
N GLU A 31 35.24 -2.04 -2.73
CA GLU A 31 35.73 -1.10 -3.76
C GLU A 31 34.66 -0.09 -4.20
N VAL A 32 33.38 -0.32 -3.85
CA VAL A 32 32.29 0.64 -4.15
C VAL A 32 31.91 1.48 -2.91
N ILE A 33 32.37 1.13 -1.71
CA ILE A 33 32.14 1.89 -0.46
C ILE A 33 33.35 2.79 -0.09
N GLY A 34 34.51 2.64 -0.74
CA GLY A 34 35.72 3.41 -0.43
C GLY A 34 35.64 4.92 -0.69
N THR A 35 34.59 5.41 -1.33
CA THR A 35 34.37 6.84 -1.53
C THR A 35 32.90 7.16 -1.31
N TYR A 36 32.63 8.15 -0.44
CA TYR A 36 31.31 8.72 -0.13
C TYR A 36 30.50 7.99 0.95
N GLY A 37 31.05 7.97 2.15
CA GLY A 37 30.25 8.01 3.37
C GLY A 37 29.40 9.29 3.39
N GLY A 38 28.11 9.15 3.71
CA GLY A 38 27.24 10.27 4.09
C GLY A 38 26.29 10.82 3.04
N GLN A 39 25.56 10.03 2.24
CA GLN A 39 24.43 10.59 1.44
C GLN A 39 23.39 9.55 0.95
N TRP A 40 23.12 8.47 1.67
CA TRP A 40 22.16 7.44 1.24
C TRP A 40 21.00 7.28 2.22
N SER A 41 20.10 8.26 2.23
CA SER A 41 18.76 8.14 2.85
C SER A 41 17.62 8.59 1.91
N GLN A 42 17.93 9.33 0.83
CA GLN A 42 16.93 9.87 -0.10
C GLN A 42 16.79 9.09 -1.42
N ASN A 43 17.88 8.52 -1.95
CA ASN A 43 17.86 7.81 -3.24
C ASN A 43 17.14 6.44 -3.18
N PHE A 44 17.17 5.75 -2.04
CA PHE A 44 16.46 4.48 -1.85
C PHE A 44 14.95 4.67 -1.66
N VAL A 45 14.56 5.76 -0.98
CA VAL A 45 13.16 6.20 -0.88
C VAL A 45 12.64 6.71 -2.23
N ALA A 46 13.49 7.34 -3.03
CA ALA A 46 13.17 7.71 -4.41
C ALA A 46 12.99 6.48 -5.32
N LEU A 47 13.75 5.39 -5.13
CA LEU A 47 13.60 4.14 -5.88
C LEU A 47 12.30 3.40 -5.50
N ILE A 48 11.99 3.30 -4.21
CA ILE A 48 10.72 2.75 -3.71
C ILE A 48 9.55 3.66 -4.12
N GLY A 49 9.74 4.97 -4.08
CA GLY A 49 8.80 5.98 -4.57
C GLY A 49 8.56 5.85 -6.08
N GLN A 50 9.61 5.61 -6.87
CA GLN A 50 9.50 5.32 -8.29
C GLN A 50 8.81 3.99 -8.55
N ILE A 51 9.06 2.95 -7.76
CA ILE A 51 8.37 1.66 -7.90
C ILE A 51 6.90 1.78 -7.49
N LEU A 52 6.56 2.51 -6.42
CA LEU A 52 5.18 2.80 -6.01
C LEU A 52 4.46 3.69 -7.02
N ILE A 53 5.12 4.72 -7.57
CA ILE A 53 4.61 5.55 -8.68
C ILE A 53 4.50 4.71 -9.95
N THR A 54 5.34 3.69 -10.15
CA THR A 54 5.26 2.78 -11.31
C THR A 54 4.21 1.70 -11.13
N VAL A 55 3.85 1.30 -9.91
CA VAL A 55 2.84 0.25 -9.64
C VAL A 55 1.45 0.85 -9.47
N VAL A 56 1.29 1.95 -8.72
CA VAL A 56 0.03 2.71 -8.63
C VAL A 56 -0.18 3.57 -9.88
N GLY A 57 0.89 4.07 -10.49
CA GLY A 57 0.86 4.71 -11.79
C GLY A 57 1.00 3.74 -12.97
N ALA A 58 1.20 2.43 -12.79
CA ALA A 58 1.29 1.49 -13.94
C ALA A 58 0.09 1.64 -14.87
N TRP A 59 -1.09 1.90 -14.31
CA TRP A 59 -2.32 1.99 -15.08
C TRP A 59 -2.62 3.42 -15.58
N PHE A 60 -2.47 4.44 -14.73
CA PHE A 60 -2.75 5.84 -15.09
C PHE A 60 -1.56 6.53 -15.79
N ALA A 61 -0.34 6.26 -15.33
CA ALA A 61 0.88 6.64 -16.02
C ALA A 61 1.07 5.82 -17.30
N ALA A 62 0.59 4.59 -17.51
CA ALA A 62 0.69 4.00 -18.85
C ALA A 62 0.08 4.88 -19.96
N LYS A 63 -1.07 5.55 -19.71
CA LYS A 63 -1.65 6.50 -20.69
C LYS A 63 -0.87 7.83 -20.79
N VAL A 64 -0.45 8.42 -19.67
CA VAL A 64 0.24 9.73 -19.66
C VAL A 64 1.73 9.61 -20.00
N PHE A 65 2.38 8.52 -19.59
CA PHE A 65 3.76 8.14 -19.87
C PHE A 65 3.93 7.74 -21.33
N ILE A 66 3.01 7.00 -21.97
CA ILE A 66 3.08 6.77 -23.44
C ILE A 66 3.01 8.10 -24.20
N ALA A 67 2.22 9.08 -23.72
CA ALA A 67 2.16 10.42 -24.31
C ALA A 67 3.41 11.28 -24.04
N TYR A 68 4.06 11.12 -22.88
CA TYR A 68 5.25 11.89 -22.48
C TYR A 68 6.58 11.28 -22.98
N TRP A 69 6.62 9.97 -23.28
CA TRP A 69 7.84 9.24 -23.62
C TRP A 69 8.18 9.19 -25.12
N GLN A 70 7.38 9.83 -25.99
CA GLN A 70 7.74 10.02 -27.40
C GLN A 70 8.94 11.00 -27.59
N GLY A 71 9.44 11.64 -26.53
CA GLY A 71 10.40 12.75 -26.63
C GLY A 71 11.87 12.50 -26.27
N LYS A 72 12.28 11.39 -25.61
CA LYS A 72 13.68 11.23 -25.16
C LYS A 72 14.24 9.82 -25.39
N ARG A 73 15.04 9.65 -26.45
CA ARG A 73 15.79 8.43 -26.79
C ARG A 73 17.26 8.57 -26.38
N GLY A 74 17.85 7.51 -25.79
CA GLY A 74 19.30 7.30 -25.92
C GLY A 74 20.00 6.53 -24.81
N ILE A 75 19.86 6.91 -23.52
CA ILE A 75 20.78 6.44 -22.45
C ILE A 75 20.04 5.75 -21.29
N GLU A 76 18.79 6.11 -21.02
CA GLU A 76 17.99 5.48 -19.97
C GLU A 76 17.49 4.09 -20.39
N ALA A 77 17.19 3.88 -21.68
CA ALA A 77 16.60 2.65 -22.19
C ALA A 77 17.45 1.39 -21.89
N ASP A 78 18.78 1.48 -22.00
CA ASP A 78 19.67 0.34 -21.73
C ASP A 78 19.87 0.05 -20.24
N LYS A 79 19.85 1.08 -19.39
CA LYS A 79 19.84 0.90 -17.93
C LYS A 79 18.56 0.22 -17.47
N PHE A 80 17.42 0.64 -18.00
CA PHE A 80 16.13 -0.01 -17.74
C PHE A 80 16.07 -1.43 -18.31
N ARG A 81 16.66 -1.69 -19.47
CA ARG A 81 16.74 -3.04 -20.05
C ARG A 81 17.54 -3.99 -19.14
N LYS A 82 18.66 -3.56 -18.57
CA LYS A 82 19.41 -4.36 -17.59
C LYS A 82 18.60 -4.60 -16.31
N LEU A 83 17.95 -3.56 -15.79
CA LEU A 83 17.11 -3.66 -14.60
C LEU A 83 15.95 -4.64 -14.79
N ARG A 84 15.27 -4.62 -15.94
CA ARG A 84 14.19 -5.57 -16.29
C ARG A 84 14.65 -7.02 -16.45
N LYS A 85 15.95 -7.32 -16.39
CA LYS A 85 16.44 -8.71 -16.32
C LYS A 85 16.58 -9.16 -14.87
N THR A 86 17.11 -8.30 -14.00
CA THR A 86 17.38 -8.60 -12.58
C THR A 86 16.17 -8.36 -11.67
N LEU A 87 15.20 -7.56 -12.09
CA LEU A 87 13.97 -7.24 -11.37
C LEU A 87 12.76 -7.75 -12.16
N GLN A 88 12.00 -8.65 -11.54
CA GLN A 88 10.78 -9.22 -12.11
C GLN A 88 9.56 -8.94 -11.24
N ILE A 89 8.38 -9.11 -11.82
CA ILE A 89 7.09 -8.88 -11.15
C ILE A 89 6.23 -10.14 -11.28
N ILE A 90 5.63 -10.55 -10.18
CA ILE A 90 4.54 -11.52 -10.14
C ILE A 90 3.26 -10.71 -9.91
N PHE A 91 2.34 -10.76 -10.86
CA PHE A 91 1.07 -10.04 -10.79
C PHE A 91 0.03 -10.74 -9.92
N GLN A 92 -0.93 -9.96 -9.44
CA GLN A 92 -2.03 -10.39 -8.59
C GLN A 92 -2.94 -11.40 -9.30
N ASP A 93 -3.34 -11.12 -10.55
CA ASP A 93 -4.26 -11.97 -11.30
C ASP A 93 -3.53 -12.78 -12.40
N PRO A 94 -3.34 -14.11 -12.23
CA PRO A 94 -2.79 -14.96 -13.27
C PRO A 94 -3.73 -15.17 -14.47
N TYR A 95 -5.02 -14.88 -14.36
CA TYR A 95 -5.97 -14.97 -15.47
C TYR A 95 -5.82 -13.82 -16.46
N GLU A 96 -5.62 -12.59 -15.96
CA GLU A 96 -5.45 -11.41 -16.82
C GLU A 96 -4.00 -11.23 -17.30
N SER A 97 -3.02 -11.68 -16.52
CA SER A 97 -1.60 -11.52 -16.88
C SER A 97 -1.09 -12.53 -17.91
N LEU A 98 -1.71 -13.71 -18.02
CA LEU A 98 -1.32 -14.73 -19.00
C LEU A 98 -2.11 -14.57 -20.31
N ASN A 99 -1.40 -14.46 -21.44
CA ASN A 99 -2.05 -14.42 -22.75
C ASN A 99 -2.70 -15.78 -23.07
N PRO A 100 -4.04 -15.86 -23.21
CA PRO A 100 -4.76 -17.13 -23.39
C PRO A 100 -4.46 -17.81 -24.73
N LYS A 101 -3.87 -17.09 -25.69
CA LYS A 101 -3.51 -17.61 -27.02
C LYS A 101 -2.11 -18.23 -27.07
N HIS A 102 -1.32 -18.08 -26.01
CA HIS A 102 0.04 -18.59 -25.93
C HIS A 102 0.07 -19.84 -25.06
N SER A 103 0.92 -20.81 -25.43
CA SER A 103 1.16 -21.98 -24.58
C SER A 103 1.99 -21.58 -23.35
N VAL A 104 2.04 -22.45 -22.34
CA VAL A 104 2.93 -22.27 -21.19
C VAL A 104 4.39 -22.10 -21.62
N TYR A 105 4.85 -22.88 -22.61
CA TYR A 105 6.18 -22.71 -23.18
C TYR A 105 6.37 -21.29 -23.73
N ASP A 106 5.44 -20.79 -24.55
CA ASP A 106 5.55 -19.47 -25.17
C ASP A 106 5.60 -18.36 -24.11
N ILE A 107 4.76 -18.45 -23.08
CA ILE A 107 4.70 -17.50 -21.97
C ILE A 107 6.02 -17.46 -21.20
N VAL A 108 6.55 -18.62 -20.80
CA VAL A 108 7.77 -18.68 -19.98
C VAL A 108 9.03 -18.44 -20.83
N ALA A 109 8.99 -18.73 -22.13
CA ALA A 109 10.09 -18.46 -23.05
C ALA A 109 10.18 -16.98 -23.46
N GLU A 110 9.06 -16.26 -23.49
CA GLU A 110 8.99 -14.87 -23.97
C GLU A 110 10.06 -13.96 -23.35
N PRO A 111 10.26 -13.93 -22.00
CA PRO A 111 11.29 -13.09 -21.40
C PRO A 111 12.70 -13.41 -21.91
N LEU A 112 13.03 -14.68 -22.17
CA LEU A 112 14.34 -15.08 -22.70
C LEU A 112 14.53 -14.58 -24.13
N ILE A 113 13.49 -14.74 -24.97
CA ILE A 113 13.51 -14.41 -26.40
C ILE A 113 13.62 -12.89 -26.59
N VAL A 114 12.75 -12.12 -25.92
CA VAL A 114 12.72 -10.64 -26.02
C VAL A 114 14.02 -10.01 -25.53
N ASN A 115 14.69 -10.64 -24.56
CA ASN A 115 15.96 -10.16 -24.03
C ASN A 115 17.21 -10.73 -24.73
N HIS A 116 17.02 -11.53 -25.78
CA HIS A 116 18.06 -12.22 -26.56
C HIS A 116 19.05 -13.01 -25.69
N LEU A 117 18.53 -13.73 -24.70
CA LEU A 117 19.33 -14.47 -23.72
C LEU A 117 19.62 -15.92 -24.10
N THR A 118 18.91 -16.45 -25.11
CA THR A 118 19.14 -17.78 -25.65
C THR A 118 19.25 -17.69 -27.17
N ARG A 119 20.05 -18.60 -27.77
CA ARG A 119 20.30 -18.62 -29.22
C ARG A 119 19.66 -19.79 -29.93
N HIS A 120 19.41 -20.88 -29.20
CA HIS A 120 18.91 -22.13 -29.76
C HIS A 120 17.64 -22.58 -29.03
N ARG A 121 16.73 -23.23 -29.76
CA ARG A 121 15.46 -23.74 -29.21
C ARG A 121 15.69 -24.68 -28.03
N ALA A 122 16.63 -25.61 -28.14
CA ALA A 122 16.95 -26.57 -27.09
C ALA A 122 17.42 -25.90 -25.78
N GLU A 123 18.17 -24.80 -25.89
CA GLU A 123 18.63 -24.01 -24.74
C GLU A 123 17.44 -23.30 -24.07
N THR A 124 16.57 -22.65 -24.86
CA THR A 124 15.34 -22.03 -24.35
C THR A 124 14.46 -23.04 -23.63
N GLU A 125 14.23 -24.19 -24.26
CA GLU A 125 13.38 -25.24 -23.71
C GLU A 125 13.94 -25.80 -22.39
N ALA A 126 15.25 -26.03 -22.30
CA ALA A 126 15.88 -26.47 -21.06
C ALA A 126 15.69 -25.45 -19.92
N ARG A 127 15.84 -24.14 -20.21
CA ARG A 127 15.62 -23.08 -19.21
C ARG A 127 14.16 -22.95 -18.79
N VAL A 128 13.23 -23.09 -19.75
CA VAL A 128 11.79 -23.09 -19.47
C VAL A 128 11.41 -24.28 -18.58
N GLN A 129 11.88 -25.48 -18.91
CA GLN A 129 11.61 -26.68 -18.10
C GLN A 129 12.16 -26.53 -16.68
N GLN A 130 13.38 -25.99 -16.53
CA GLN A 130 13.95 -25.71 -15.21
C GLN A 130 13.10 -24.70 -14.43
N ALA A 131 12.66 -23.61 -15.07
CA ALA A 131 11.83 -22.59 -14.41
C ALA A 131 10.47 -23.14 -13.97
N LEU A 132 9.83 -23.98 -14.79
CA LEU A 132 8.59 -24.68 -14.45
C LEU A 132 8.79 -25.64 -13.28
N GLN A 133 9.89 -26.40 -13.29
CA GLN A 133 10.23 -27.31 -12.20
C GLN A 133 10.51 -26.56 -10.89
N ASP A 134 11.23 -25.43 -10.96
CA ASP A 134 11.51 -24.54 -9.84
C ASP A 134 10.20 -23.98 -9.25
N ALA A 135 9.23 -23.62 -10.10
CA ALA A 135 7.89 -23.20 -9.68
C ALA A 135 6.98 -24.35 -9.19
N GLY A 136 7.48 -25.59 -9.17
CA GLY A 136 6.76 -26.76 -8.66
C GLY A 136 5.79 -27.42 -9.66
N LEU A 137 5.87 -27.10 -10.95
CA LEU A 137 5.14 -27.82 -12.00
C LEU A 137 5.94 -29.05 -12.43
N ARG A 138 5.49 -30.24 -12.02
CA ARG A 138 6.20 -31.51 -12.22
C ARG A 138 5.29 -32.61 -12.77
N PRO A 139 5.75 -33.40 -13.75
CA PRO A 139 6.93 -33.13 -14.58
C PRO A 139 6.67 -31.94 -15.52
N PRO A 140 7.67 -31.07 -15.80
CA PRO A 140 7.46 -29.84 -16.57
C PRO A 140 7.00 -30.10 -18.01
N THR A 141 7.38 -31.25 -18.57
CA THR A 141 6.98 -31.71 -19.92
C THR A 141 5.47 -31.78 -20.11
N ASP A 142 4.71 -32.06 -19.04
CA ASP A 142 3.26 -32.21 -19.11
C ASP A 142 2.54 -30.87 -19.28
N PHE A 143 3.24 -29.76 -19.02
CA PHE A 143 2.69 -28.41 -19.01
C PHE A 143 3.09 -27.59 -20.23
N LEU A 144 4.24 -27.87 -20.86
CA LEU A 144 4.83 -27.03 -21.92
C LEU A 144 3.83 -26.60 -23.01
N PHE A 145 3.03 -27.55 -23.50
CA PHE A 145 2.10 -27.33 -24.60
C PHE A 145 0.67 -27.03 -24.16
N ARG A 146 0.43 -26.98 -22.85
CA ARG A 146 -0.89 -26.57 -22.34
C ARG A 146 -1.07 -25.07 -22.51
N TYR A 147 -2.32 -24.68 -22.59
CA TYR A 147 -2.76 -23.29 -22.59
C TYR A 147 -3.29 -22.91 -21.20
N PRO A 148 -3.30 -21.60 -20.86
CA PRO A 148 -3.79 -21.15 -19.56
C PRO A 148 -5.16 -21.72 -19.17
N HIS A 149 -6.10 -21.84 -20.13
CA HIS A 149 -7.44 -22.36 -19.88
C HIS A 149 -7.48 -23.84 -19.41
N GLU A 150 -6.41 -24.61 -19.64
CA GLU A 150 -6.28 -26.01 -19.27
C GLU A 150 -5.61 -26.21 -17.89
N LEU A 151 -5.33 -25.11 -17.18
CA LEU A 151 -4.64 -25.10 -15.90
C LEU A 151 -5.56 -24.66 -14.75
N SER A 152 -5.36 -25.25 -13.57
CA SER A 152 -5.97 -24.77 -12.32
C SER A 152 -5.42 -23.40 -11.93
N GLY A 153 -6.13 -22.66 -11.07
CA GLY A 153 -5.68 -21.33 -10.61
C GLY A 153 -4.26 -21.36 -10.00
N GLY A 154 -3.97 -22.36 -9.16
CA GLY A 154 -2.64 -22.56 -8.61
C GLY A 154 -1.57 -22.89 -9.66
N GLN A 155 -1.90 -23.70 -10.67
CA GLN A 155 -0.98 -23.99 -11.77
C GLN A 155 -0.67 -22.75 -12.61
N ARG A 156 -1.68 -21.90 -12.90
CA ARG A 156 -1.46 -20.63 -13.60
C ARG A 156 -0.55 -19.69 -12.81
N GLN A 157 -0.73 -19.62 -11.49
CA GLN A 157 0.16 -18.83 -10.64
C GLN A 157 1.60 -19.35 -10.70
N ARG A 158 1.78 -20.68 -10.69
CA ARG A 158 3.11 -21.28 -10.86
C ARG A 158 3.73 -20.98 -12.23
N VAL A 159 2.93 -20.91 -13.30
CA VAL A 159 3.41 -20.47 -14.62
C VAL A 159 3.86 -19.00 -14.59
N SER A 160 3.09 -18.11 -13.95
CA SER A 160 3.48 -16.71 -13.75
C SER A 160 4.81 -16.59 -12.98
N ILE A 161 4.96 -17.37 -11.89
CA ILE A 161 6.21 -17.45 -11.12
C ILE A 161 7.35 -17.97 -12.00
N ALA A 162 7.14 -19.03 -12.79
CA ALA A 162 8.15 -19.56 -13.70
C ALA A 162 8.61 -18.50 -14.73
N GLY A 163 7.67 -17.73 -15.29
CA GLY A 163 7.98 -16.63 -16.20
C GLY A 163 8.86 -15.55 -15.58
N ALA A 164 8.66 -15.24 -14.30
CA ALA A 164 9.57 -14.36 -13.55
C ALA A 164 10.94 -15.03 -13.29
N LEU A 165 10.96 -16.30 -12.90
CA LEU A 165 12.20 -17.00 -12.53
C LEU A 165 13.10 -17.33 -13.71
N VAL A 166 12.56 -17.44 -14.93
CA VAL A 166 13.31 -17.89 -16.12
C VAL A 166 14.54 -17.00 -16.43
N LEU A 167 14.49 -15.74 -16.00
CA LEU A 167 15.57 -14.77 -16.17
C LEU A 167 16.65 -14.84 -15.07
N ASP A 168 16.49 -15.71 -14.09
CA ASP A 168 17.35 -15.83 -12.90
C ASP A 168 17.51 -14.47 -12.18
N PRO A 169 16.41 -13.87 -11.70
CA PRO A 169 16.44 -12.51 -11.15
C PRO A 169 17.08 -12.47 -9.77
N ASP A 170 17.52 -11.29 -9.35
CA ASP A 170 17.97 -11.02 -7.98
C ASP A 170 16.83 -10.50 -7.09
N PHE A 171 15.81 -9.89 -7.71
CA PHE A 171 14.72 -9.19 -7.03
C PHE A 171 13.37 -9.46 -7.69
N ILE A 172 12.35 -9.73 -6.86
CA ILE A 172 10.97 -9.95 -7.32
C ILE A 172 10.00 -9.06 -6.54
N VAL A 173 9.16 -8.32 -7.26
CA VAL A 173 7.95 -7.69 -6.71
C VAL A 173 6.80 -8.69 -6.82
N ALA A 174 6.25 -9.12 -5.71
CA ALA A 174 5.10 -10.01 -5.66
C ALA A 174 3.86 -9.21 -5.25
N ASP A 175 3.05 -8.83 -6.23
CA ASP A 175 1.84 -8.05 -6.01
C ASP A 175 0.66 -8.97 -5.72
N GLU A 176 0.23 -9.02 -4.47
CA GLU A 176 -0.85 -9.89 -3.99
C GLU A 176 -0.83 -11.32 -4.58
N PRO A 177 0.30 -12.05 -4.47
CA PRO A 177 0.56 -13.25 -5.27
C PRO A 177 -0.33 -14.46 -4.94
N VAL A 178 -1.25 -14.32 -3.97
CA VAL A 178 -2.10 -15.39 -3.46
C VAL A 178 -3.55 -14.96 -3.20
N SER A 179 -3.94 -13.72 -3.54
CA SER A 179 -5.26 -13.17 -3.21
C SER A 179 -6.41 -13.89 -3.93
N MET A 180 -6.22 -14.26 -5.21
CA MET A 180 -7.23 -14.97 -6.02
C MET A 180 -7.23 -16.51 -5.84
N LEU A 181 -6.43 -17.04 -4.91
CA LEU A 181 -6.26 -18.50 -4.76
C LEU A 181 -7.05 -19.05 -3.58
N ASP A 182 -7.44 -20.33 -3.69
CA ASP A 182 -8.01 -21.09 -2.58
C ASP A 182 -7.03 -21.21 -1.41
N VAL A 183 -7.57 -21.26 -0.17
CA VAL A 183 -6.77 -21.21 1.06
C VAL A 183 -5.66 -22.27 1.10
N SER A 184 -5.94 -23.50 0.64
CA SER A 184 -4.95 -24.57 0.58
C SER A 184 -3.80 -24.27 -0.38
N ILE A 185 -4.10 -23.69 -1.54
CA ILE A 185 -3.11 -23.33 -2.56
C ILE A 185 -2.25 -22.13 -2.13
N ARG A 186 -2.79 -21.18 -1.36
CA ARG A 186 -2.02 -20.02 -0.87
C ARG A 186 -0.78 -20.47 -0.10
N THR A 187 -0.94 -21.41 0.83
CA THR A 187 0.15 -21.93 1.65
C THR A 187 1.24 -22.56 0.77
N GLU A 188 0.85 -23.39 -0.20
CA GLU A 188 1.82 -24.01 -1.12
C GLU A 188 2.61 -23.00 -1.94
N ILE A 189 1.96 -21.92 -2.41
CA ILE A 189 2.63 -20.86 -3.18
C ILE A 189 3.56 -20.04 -2.27
N LEU A 190 3.14 -19.74 -1.05
CA LEU A 190 3.99 -19.02 -0.09
C LEU A 190 5.22 -19.84 0.31
N ASP A 191 5.05 -21.12 0.60
CA ASP A 191 6.15 -22.03 0.91
C ASP A 191 7.13 -22.12 -0.26
N LEU A 192 6.62 -22.23 -1.48
CA LEU A 192 7.42 -22.18 -2.70
C LEU A 192 8.28 -20.90 -2.76
N LEU A 193 7.68 -19.71 -2.56
CA LEU A 193 8.42 -18.44 -2.62
C LEU A 193 9.48 -18.34 -1.50
N LEU A 194 9.18 -18.84 -0.30
CA LEU A 194 10.15 -18.90 0.81
C LEU A 194 11.29 -19.89 0.54
N GLU A 195 11.01 -21.02 -0.09
CA GLU A 195 12.04 -21.96 -0.53
C GLU A 195 12.95 -21.34 -1.60
N LEU A 196 12.35 -20.68 -2.61
CA LEU A 196 13.09 -20.02 -3.68
C LEU A 196 13.98 -18.91 -3.13
N ARG A 197 13.48 -18.12 -2.16
CA ARG A 197 14.27 -17.15 -1.39
C ARG A 197 15.56 -17.79 -0.85
N LYS A 198 15.44 -18.93 -0.17
CA LYS A 198 16.58 -19.63 0.46
C LYS A 198 17.52 -20.26 -0.57
N LYS A 199 16.97 -20.93 -1.58
CA LYS A 199 17.72 -21.71 -2.57
C LYS A 199 18.46 -20.82 -3.58
N LYS A 200 17.85 -19.71 -3.99
CA LYS A 200 18.37 -18.81 -5.04
C LYS A 200 18.89 -17.47 -4.51
N GLY A 201 18.71 -17.17 -3.22
CA GLY A 201 19.11 -15.89 -2.64
C GLY A 201 18.25 -14.70 -3.10
N LEU A 202 16.99 -14.96 -3.48
CA LEU A 202 16.08 -13.93 -3.99
C LEU A 202 15.71 -12.90 -2.92
N THR A 203 15.62 -11.65 -3.34
CA THR A 203 15.00 -10.58 -2.55
C THR A 203 13.56 -10.38 -3.00
N TYR A 204 12.64 -10.30 -2.05
CA TYR A 204 11.22 -10.08 -2.34
C TYR A 204 10.74 -8.75 -1.77
N LEU A 205 9.98 -8.04 -2.60
CA LEU A 205 9.01 -7.04 -2.17
C LEU A 205 7.62 -7.65 -2.31
N PHE A 206 6.99 -7.99 -1.19
CA PHE A 206 5.59 -8.42 -1.18
C PHE A 206 4.68 -7.22 -1.02
N ILE A 207 3.57 -7.22 -1.76
CA ILE A 207 2.46 -6.30 -1.58
C ILE A 207 1.26 -7.14 -1.18
N THR A 208 0.62 -6.79 -0.07
CA THR A 208 -0.60 -7.48 0.36
C THR A 208 -1.44 -6.59 1.26
N HIS A 209 -2.72 -6.91 1.33
CA HIS A 209 -3.64 -6.38 2.33
C HIS A 209 -3.81 -7.30 3.55
N ASP A 210 -3.32 -8.54 3.48
CA ASP A 210 -3.39 -9.46 4.61
C ASP A 210 -2.17 -9.30 5.52
N LEU A 211 -2.36 -8.53 6.58
CA LEU A 211 -1.34 -8.29 7.58
C LEU A 211 -0.88 -9.59 8.28
N SER A 212 -1.71 -10.63 8.32
CA SER A 212 -1.36 -11.94 8.89
C SER A 212 -0.28 -12.64 8.05
N LEU A 213 -0.38 -12.55 6.72
CA LEU A 213 0.64 -13.08 5.82
C LEU A 213 1.94 -12.27 5.91
N ALA A 214 1.81 -10.94 5.97
CA ALA A 214 2.95 -10.04 6.09
C ALA A 214 3.84 -10.40 7.29
N TRP A 215 3.24 -10.78 8.41
CA TRP A 215 3.97 -11.09 9.63
C TRP A 215 4.81 -12.37 9.58
N VAL A 216 4.35 -13.35 8.81
CA VAL A 216 5.04 -14.64 8.68
C VAL A 216 6.17 -14.52 7.66
N LEU A 217 5.95 -13.77 6.59
CA LEU A 217 6.85 -13.73 5.44
C LEU A 217 7.96 -12.70 5.59
N ALA A 218 7.75 -11.64 6.38
CA ALA A 218 8.56 -10.44 6.29
C ALA A 218 9.59 -10.24 7.38
N ASP A 219 10.72 -9.66 6.97
CA ASP A 219 11.70 -9.11 7.89
C ASP A 219 11.33 -7.66 8.29
N ARG A 220 10.80 -6.89 7.32
CA ARG A 220 10.38 -5.49 7.50
C ARG A 220 9.02 -5.23 6.86
N ILE A 221 8.26 -4.34 7.48
CA ILE A 221 6.93 -3.95 7.01
C ILE A 221 6.87 -2.42 6.94
N ALA A 222 6.25 -1.91 5.88
CA ALA A 222 5.74 -0.54 5.82
C ALA A 222 4.23 -0.59 5.58
N VAL A 223 3.49 0.12 6.42
CA VAL A 223 2.04 0.26 6.36
C VAL A 223 1.72 1.54 5.61
N MET A 224 0.88 1.43 4.58
CA MET A 224 0.42 2.57 3.80
C MET A 224 -1.06 2.86 4.07
N TYR A 225 -1.41 4.14 4.08
CA TYR A 225 -2.79 4.60 4.11
C TYR A 225 -2.99 5.69 3.06
N LEU A 226 -3.97 5.50 2.15
CA LEU A 226 -4.28 6.41 1.05
C LEU A 226 -3.03 6.90 0.29
N GLY A 227 -2.12 5.99 -0.08
CA GLY A 227 -0.92 6.33 -0.85
C GLY A 227 0.26 6.90 -0.05
N LYS A 228 0.16 7.00 1.29
CA LYS A 228 1.25 7.46 2.16
C LYS A 228 1.71 6.38 3.13
N ILE A 229 3.03 6.17 3.24
CA ILE A 229 3.59 5.31 4.29
C ILE A 229 3.36 6.00 5.62
N VAL A 230 2.56 5.37 6.49
CA VAL A 230 2.20 5.89 7.80
C VAL A 230 3.05 5.31 8.93
N GLU A 231 3.61 4.11 8.72
CA GLU A 231 4.50 3.46 9.66
C GLU A 231 5.40 2.46 8.96
N GLN A 232 6.67 2.36 9.33
CA GLN A 232 7.58 1.33 8.81
C GLN A 232 8.60 0.90 9.87
N GLY A 233 9.01 -0.37 9.84
CA GLY A 233 9.99 -0.91 10.77
C GLY A 233 10.21 -2.41 10.60
N SER A 234 10.86 -3.04 11.58
CA SER A 234 10.95 -4.50 11.62
C SER A 234 9.56 -5.10 11.90
N THR A 235 9.30 -6.27 11.34
CA THR A 235 8.04 -7.01 11.57
C THR A 235 7.76 -7.19 13.06
N ARG A 236 8.79 -7.56 13.83
CA ARG A 236 8.68 -7.75 15.28
C ARG A 236 8.23 -6.49 16.01
N GLU A 237 8.77 -5.32 15.63
CA GLU A 237 8.46 -4.05 16.30
C GLU A 237 7.07 -3.55 15.93
N LEU A 238 6.68 -3.62 14.65
CA LEU A 238 5.34 -3.22 14.19
C LEU A 238 4.23 -4.10 14.79
N ILE A 239 4.50 -5.38 15.02
CA ILE A 239 3.55 -6.28 15.68
C ILE A 239 3.44 -5.99 17.17
N ARG A 240 4.57 -5.80 17.86
CA ARG A 240 4.59 -5.71 19.33
C ARG A 240 4.22 -4.31 19.81
N ASN A 241 4.75 -3.29 19.15
CA ASN A 241 4.65 -1.89 19.56
C ASN A 241 4.22 -0.99 18.38
N PRO A 242 3.09 -1.28 17.70
CA PRO A 242 2.59 -0.41 16.65
C PRO A 242 2.36 1.01 17.20
N ARG A 243 2.88 2.01 16.52
CA ARG A 243 2.85 3.42 16.96
C ARG A 243 1.70 4.18 16.32
N HIS A 244 1.49 4.02 15.02
CA HIS A 244 0.45 4.74 14.31
C HIS A 244 -0.94 4.17 14.67
N PRO A 245 -1.96 5.01 14.95
CA PRO A 245 -3.30 4.54 15.31
C PRO A 245 -3.94 3.59 14.27
N TYR A 246 -3.71 3.84 12.98
CA TYR A 246 -4.11 2.92 11.91
C TYR A 246 -3.42 1.54 12.01
N THR A 247 -2.10 1.49 12.20
CA THR A 247 -1.38 0.23 12.38
C THR A 247 -1.86 -0.51 13.62
N LYS A 248 -2.08 0.20 14.74
CA LYS A 248 -2.68 -0.39 15.97
C LYS A 248 -4.01 -1.07 15.66
N ALA A 249 -4.88 -0.41 14.89
CA ALA A 249 -6.16 -0.97 14.48
C ALA A 249 -6.00 -2.24 13.63
N LEU A 250 -5.12 -2.23 12.63
CA LEU A 250 -4.84 -3.42 11.81
C LEU A 250 -4.30 -4.58 12.67
N VAL A 251 -3.34 -4.29 13.55
CA VAL A 251 -2.68 -5.27 14.43
C VAL A 251 -3.65 -5.85 15.48
N SER A 252 -4.72 -5.12 15.83
CA SER A 252 -5.72 -5.54 16.82
C SER A 252 -6.66 -6.65 16.34
N VAL A 253 -6.80 -6.81 15.01
CA VAL A 253 -7.73 -7.80 14.42
C VAL A 253 -7.05 -9.08 13.95
N VAL A 254 -5.73 -9.10 13.88
CA VAL A 254 -5.00 -10.30 13.48
C VAL A 254 -4.95 -11.31 14.64
N PRO A 255 -5.23 -12.60 14.39
CA PRO A 255 -5.13 -13.64 15.40
C PRO A 255 -3.72 -13.74 16.00
N MET A 256 -3.63 -13.93 17.31
CA MET A 256 -2.36 -14.24 17.97
C MET A 256 -2.15 -15.77 18.03
N PRO A 257 -0.91 -16.27 17.95
CA PRO A 257 -0.62 -17.70 18.06
C PRO A 257 -1.03 -18.32 19.40
N ASP A 258 -1.00 -17.51 20.47
CA ASP A 258 -1.42 -17.90 21.81
C ASP A 258 -2.94 -17.66 21.96
N PRO A 259 -3.78 -18.70 22.05
CA PRO A 259 -5.24 -18.56 22.10
C PRO A 259 -5.76 -17.88 23.38
N ASP A 260 -4.97 -17.92 24.47
CA ASP A 260 -5.31 -17.31 25.76
C ASP A 260 -5.01 -15.81 25.78
N ARG A 261 -4.20 -15.33 24.84
CA ARG A 261 -3.96 -13.91 24.64
C ARG A 261 -4.85 -13.43 23.51
N ARG A 262 -5.77 -12.52 23.81
CA ARG A 262 -6.53 -11.76 22.80
C ARG A 262 -6.25 -10.28 22.95
N ARG A 263 -5.96 -9.62 21.84
CA ARG A 263 -5.90 -8.16 21.80
C ARG A 263 -7.31 -7.60 21.88
N GLU A 264 -7.45 -6.48 22.57
CA GLU A 264 -8.67 -5.70 22.50
C GLU A 264 -8.85 -5.19 21.07
N ARG A 265 -9.98 -5.53 20.45
CA ARG A 265 -10.27 -5.17 19.06
C ARG A 265 -10.55 -3.68 18.98
N MET A 266 -9.79 -2.97 18.16
CA MET A 266 -10.07 -1.58 17.86
C MET A 266 -10.99 -1.48 16.65
N ILE A 267 -12.25 -1.07 16.88
CA ILE A 267 -13.22 -0.83 15.82
C ILE A 267 -13.04 0.61 15.31
N LEU A 268 -12.58 0.75 14.07
CA LEU A 268 -12.51 2.05 13.40
C LEU A 268 -13.91 2.49 12.96
N LYS A 269 -14.29 3.72 13.30
CA LYS A 269 -15.54 4.36 12.86
C LYS A 269 -15.35 5.02 11.49
N GLY A 270 -16.47 5.30 10.83
CA GLY A 270 -16.50 6.00 9.53
C GLY A 270 -16.12 5.13 8.34
N GLU A 271 -16.60 5.55 7.17
CA GLU A 271 -16.24 4.94 5.89
C GLU A 271 -14.79 5.23 5.51
N ARG A 272 -14.24 4.43 4.60
CA ARG A 272 -12.91 4.69 4.05
C ARG A 272 -13.01 5.90 3.12
N PRO A 273 -12.16 6.93 3.26
CA PRO A 273 -12.17 8.06 2.34
C PRO A 273 -11.91 7.63 0.90
N ASP A 274 -12.54 8.31 -0.05
CA ASP A 274 -12.28 8.13 -1.49
C ASP A 274 -10.84 8.56 -1.80
N PRO A 275 -10.00 7.70 -2.38
CA PRO A 275 -8.64 8.07 -2.75
C PRO A 275 -8.56 9.17 -3.84
N SER A 276 -9.66 9.46 -4.53
CA SER A 276 -9.81 10.61 -5.43
C SER A 276 -10.00 11.93 -4.68
N ASN A 277 -10.43 11.86 -3.41
CA ASN A 277 -10.65 12.99 -2.53
C ASN A 277 -9.92 12.77 -1.19
N ILE A 278 -8.60 12.97 -1.21
CA ILE A 278 -7.74 12.72 -0.05
C ILE A 278 -8.00 13.77 1.05
N PRO A 279 -8.31 13.35 2.30
CA PRO A 279 -8.50 14.27 3.40
C PRO A 279 -7.23 15.11 3.64
N PRO A 280 -7.36 16.40 3.95
CA PRO A 280 -6.22 17.26 4.21
C PRO A 280 -5.55 16.94 5.55
N GLY A 281 -4.34 17.48 5.78
CA GLY A 281 -3.55 17.17 6.97
C GLY A 281 -3.20 15.68 7.08
N CYS A 282 -3.44 15.06 8.23
CA CYS A 282 -3.28 13.62 8.40
C CYS A 282 -4.38 12.87 7.64
N ARG A 283 -4.02 12.13 6.57
CA ARG A 283 -4.98 11.35 5.76
C ARG A 283 -5.88 10.39 6.58
N PHE A 284 -5.42 9.95 7.74
CA PHE A 284 -6.16 9.02 8.61
C PHE A 284 -7.10 9.72 9.63
N HIS A 285 -7.04 11.05 9.76
CA HIS A 285 -7.77 11.77 10.80
C HIS A 285 -9.29 11.51 10.85
N PRO A 286 -10.03 11.32 9.72
CA PRO A 286 -11.48 11.12 9.78
C PRO A 286 -11.88 9.82 10.49
N ARG A 287 -10.98 8.84 10.53
CA ARG A 287 -11.20 7.52 11.16
C ARG A 287 -10.38 7.31 12.41
N CYS A 288 -9.50 8.25 12.75
CA CYS A 288 -8.54 8.09 13.82
C CYS A 288 -9.24 8.23 15.18
N PRO A 289 -9.10 7.24 16.09
CA PRO A 289 -9.72 7.29 17.42
C PRO A 289 -9.11 8.34 18.36
N VAL A 290 -7.98 8.92 17.97
CA VAL A 290 -7.19 9.87 18.77
C VAL A 290 -6.81 11.10 17.95
N ALA A 291 -7.58 11.41 16.89
CA ALA A 291 -7.38 12.66 16.16
C ALA A 291 -7.70 13.87 17.05
N PHE A 292 -6.93 14.93 16.86
CA PHE A 292 -7.02 16.19 17.59
C PHE A 292 -6.85 17.35 16.59
N GLU A 293 -6.75 18.58 17.08
CA GLU A 293 -6.93 19.79 16.27
C GLU A 293 -5.96 19.87 15.07
N LYS A 294 -4.68 19.52 15.27
CA LYS A 294 -3.65 19.57 14.22
C LYS A 294 -3.80 18.50 13.12
N CYS A 295 -4.73 17.55 13.27
CA CYS A 295 -4.81 16.40 12.38
C CYS A 295 -5.44 16.70 11.02
N GLY A 296 -6.14 17.82 10.80
CA GLY A 296 -6.59 18.18 9.44
C GLY A 296 -8.07 18.41 9.21
N TRP A 297 -8.79 18.99 10.17
CA TRP A 297 -10.24 19.19 10.06
C TRP A 297 -10.61 20.33 9.11
N THR A 298 -11.65 20.10 8.32
CA THR A 298 -12.23 21.10 7.40
C THR A 298 -13.56 21.64 7.91
N SER A 299 -13.94 22.80 7.37
CA SER A 299 -15.27 23.40 7.60
C SER A 299 -16.40 22.48 7.15
N ASP A 300 -16.22 21.75 6.05
CA ASP A 300 -17.23 20.83 5.51
C ASP A 300 -17.48 19.67 6.46
N GLU A 301 -16.42 19.05 6.99
CA GLU A 301 -16.51 17.97 7.97
C GLU A 301 -17.21 18.41 9.26
N ILE A 302 -16.96 19.65 9.71
CA ILE A 302 -17.64 20.19 10.88
C ILE A 302 -19.12 20.41 10.61
N VAL A 303 -19.47 20.93 9.44
CA VAL A 303 -20.88 21.13 9.04
C VAL A 303 -21.61 19.79 8.98
N ASP A 304 -21.00 18.76 8.40
CA ASP A 304 -21.62 17.43 8.30
C ASP A 304 -21.84 16.80 9.67
N GLU A 305 -20.85 16.88 10.56
CA GLU A 305 -21.00 16.41 11.96
C GLU A 305 -22.08 17.19 12.71
N MET A 306 -22.14 18.52 12.54
CA MET A 306 -23.20 19.35 13.14
C MET A 306 -24.59 18.97 12.63
N ARG A 307 -24.74 18.70 11.32
CA ARG A 307 -26.02 18.25 10.74
C ARG A 307 -26.47 16.91 11.33
N GLU A 308 -25.55 15.97 11.50
CA GLU A 308 -25.87 14.68 12.13
C GLU A 308 -26.30 14.83 13.59
N ILE A 309 -25.61 15.66 14.37
CA ILE A 309 -25.96 15.90 15.78
C ILE A 309 -27.34 16.54 15.88
N VAL A 310 -27.60 17.55 15.04
CA VAL A 310 -28.90 18.22 14.94
C VAL A 310 -30.02 17.23 14.60
N ALA A 311 -29.79 16.37 13.60
CA ALA A 311 -30.78 15.38 13.18
C ALA A 311 -31.13 14.42 14.33
N ALA A 312 -30.17 14.11 15.20
CA ALA A 312 -30.37 13.27 16.38
C ALA A 312 -31.06 13.99 17.56
N GLN A 313 -30.95 15.32 17.66
CA GLN A 313 -31.50 16.12 18.77
C GLN A 313 -32.89 16.73 18.48
N GLY A 314 -33.38 16.66 17.25
CA GLY A 314 -34.73 17.12 16.86
C GLY A 314 -34.79 18.54 16.26
N ALA A 315 -36.00 19.00 15.91
CA ALA A 315 -36.20 20.21 15.09
C ALA A 315 -35.67 21.51 15.72
N GLU A 316 -35.68 21.64 17.06
CA GLU A 316 -35.17 22.83 17.75
C GLU A 316 -33.65 23.02 17.57
N ALA A 317 -32.88 21.92 17.50
CA ALA A 317 -31.45 21.98 17.25
C ALA A 317 -31.15 22.42 15.80
N SER A 318 -32.06 22.14 14.87
CA SER A 318 -31.85 22.40 13.44
C SER A 318 -31.85 23.87 13.06
N ALA A 319 -32.57 24.70 13.83
CA ALA A 319 -32.56 26.14 13.68
C ALA A 319 -31.17 26.76 13.88
N PHE A 320 -30.29 26.15 14.68
CA PHE A 320 -28.96 26.69 15.00
C PHE A 320 -27.89 26.43 13.92
N VAL A 321 -28.08 25.39 13.10
CA VAL A 321 -27.14 25.02 12.01
C VAL A 321 -27.70 25.41 10.63
N GLU A 322 -28.95 25.89 10.58
CA GLU A 322 -29.60 26.35 9.36
C GLU A 322 -28.84 27.53 8.73
N GLY A 323 -28.39 27.35 7.49
CA GLY A 323 -27.60 28.34 6.77
C GLY A 323 -26.10 28.33 7.09
N ALA A 324 -25.60 27.29 7.77
CA ALA A 324 -24.17 27.05 7.93
C ALA A 324 -23.46 27.04 6.56
N LYS A 325 -22.47 27.92 6.40
CA LYS A 325 -21.73 28.10 5.15
C LYS A 325 -20.23 28.04 5.38
N PRO A 326 -19.53 27.06 4.79
CA PRO A 326 -18.08 27.08 4.68
C PRO A 326 -17.61 28.42 4.09
N ASP A 327 -16.68 29.09 4.77
CA ASP A 327 -15.98 30.31 4.32
C ASP A 327 -14.53 29.93 3.96
N GLY A 328 -14.40 28.99 3.02
CA GLY A 328 -13.15 28.30 2.72
C GLY A 328 -12.83 27.15 3.70
N PRO A 329 -11.69 26.46 3.53
CA PRO A 329 -11.41 25.20 4.24
C PRO A 329 -11.15 25.36 5.74
N ALA A 330 -10.87 26.59 6.21
CA ALA A 330 -10.45 26.89 7.58
C ALA A 330 -11.41 27.83 8.32
N ALA A 331 -12.55 28.18 7.72
CA ALA A 331 -13.54 29.04 8.38
C ALA A 331 -14.97 28.61 8.06
N LEU A 332 -15.88 28.84 9.00
CA LEU A 332 -17.29 28.49 8.90
C LEU A 332 -18.14 29.63 9.46
N LEU A 333 -19.17 30.06 8.74
CA LEU A 333 -20.16 31.00 9.22
C LEU A 333 -21.42 30.26 9.68
N LEU A 334 -21.83 30.50 10.93
CA LEU A 334 -23.06 30.00 11.53
C LEU A 334 -23.99 31.18 11.85
N PRO A 335 -24.95 31.51 10.97
CA PRO A 335 -25.74 32.74 11.10
C PRO A 335 -26.70 32.76 12.28
N LYS A 336 -27.18 31.59 12.73
CA LYS A 336 -28.23 31.46 13.75
C LYS A 336 -27.76 30.80 15.06
N ALA A 337 -26.50 30.35 15.14
CA ALA A 337 -25.98 29.69 16.33
C ALA A 337 -25.69 30.68 17.45
N SER A 338 -25.92 30.28 18.72
CA SER A 338 -25.44 31.02 19.89
C SER A 338 -24.09 30.49 20.36
N GLU A 339 -23.22 31.37 20.85
CA GLU A 339 -21.88 30.97 21.29
C GLU A 339 -21.94 29.99 22.47
N ALA A 340 -22.84 30.23 23.42
CA ALA A 340 -23.04 29.38 24.58
C ALA A 340 -23.44 27.95 24.18
N TRP A 341 -24.39 27.82 23.25
CA TRP A 341 -24.82 26.53 22.72
C TRP A 341 -23.67 25.80 22.02
N LEU A 342 -22.90 26.50 21.17
CA LEU A 342 -21.79 25.89 20.44
C LEU A 342 -20.69 25.40 21.38
N ARG A 343 -20.37 26.17 22.43
CA ARG A 343 -19.39 25.75 23.45
C ARG A 343 -19.87 24.52 24.23
N GLU A 344 -21.14 24.47 24.60
CA GLU A 344 -21.74 23.31 25.25
C GLU A 344 -21.72 22.07 24.36
N LEU A 345 -22.05 22.22 23.07
CA LEU A 345 -21.99 21.16 22.07
C LEU A 345 -20.57 20.58 21.96
N ILE A 346 -19.56 21.43 21.81
CA ILE A 346 -18.16 21.01 21.73
C ILE A 346 -17.75 20.25 23.00
N ALA A 347 -18.09 20.78 24.18
CA ALA A 347 -17.75 20.15 25.45
C ALA A 347 -18.39 18.75 25.60
N LYS A 348 -19.60 18.55 25.08
CA LYS A 348 -20.36 17.31 25.21
C LYS A 348 -19.99 16.27 24.15
N GLU A 349 -19.78 16.68 22.91
CA GLU A 349 -19.70 15.78 21.75
C GLU A 349 -18.30 15.66 21.15
N SER A 350 -17.30 16.49 21.52
CA SER A 350 -15.99 16.47 20.84
C SER A 350 -15.22 15.14 20.95
N GLU A 351 -15.49 14.31 21.96
CA GLU A 351 -14.87 12.98 22.09
C GLU A 351 -15.47 11.95 21.12
N THR A 352 -16.77 12.06 20.84
CA THR A 352 -17.49 11.19 19.89
C THR A 352 -17.37 11.71 18.45
N ARG A 353 -17.38 13.03 18.28
CA ARG A 353 -17.45 13.81 17.04
C ARG A 353 -16.21 14.69 16.90
N ARG A 354 -15.10 14.07 16.46
CA ARG A 354 -13.76 14.68 16.57
C ARG A 354 -13.53 15.89 15.67
N ALA A 355 -14.33 16.09 14.62
CA ALA A 355 -14.24 17.30 13.80
C ALA A 355 -14.45 18.58 14.62
N LEU A 356 -15.24 18.51 15.69
CA LEU A 356 -15.46 19.63 16.61
C LEU A 356 -14.16 20.07 17.32
N LYS A 357 -13.17 19.19 17.46
CA LYS A 357 -11.84 19.57 17.96
C LYS A 357 -11.10 20.48 16.98
N GLY A 358 -11.48 20.53 15.71
CA GLY A 358 -10.90 21.44 14.73
C GLY A 358 -11.17 22.92 15.01
N ILE A 359 -12.15 23.26 15.86
CA ILE A 359 -12.58 24.63 16.16
C ILE A 359 -11.54 25.33 17.06
N GLN A 360 -10.90 26.38 16.54
CA GLN A 360 -9.91 27.18 17.26
C GLN A 360 -10.52 28.39 17.97
N THR A 361 -11.25 29.21 17.22
CA THR A 361 -11.91 30.41 17.76
C THR A 361 -13.35 30.50 17.29
N ILE A 362 -14.17 31.13 18.13
CA ILE A 362 -15.57 31.47 17.85
C ILE A 362 -15.68 32.98 18.04
N GLU A 363 -16.03 33.69 16.97
CA GLU A 363 -16.12 35.15 16.94
C GLU A 363 -17.55 35.57 16.63
N ALA A 364 -18.15 36.40 17.48
CA ALA A 364 -19.43 37.01 17.18
C ALA A 364 -19.27 38.09 16.11
N THR A 365 -20.06 37.98 15.04
CA THR A 365 -20.12 38.95 13.94
C THR A 365 -21.55 39.49 13.79
N GLY A 366 -21.72 40.58 13.05
CA GLY A 366 -23.05 41.11 12.73
C GLY A 366 -23.97 40.14 11.96
N ASN A 367 -23.40 39.06 11.40
CA ASN A 367 -24.11 38.05 10.60
C ASN A 367 -24.10 36.66 11.26
N GLY A 368 -23.88 36.58 12.59
CA GLY A 368 -23.82 35.33 13.36
C GLY A 368 -22.41 35.00 13.86
N LEU A 369 -22.13 33.71 14.11
CA LEU A 369 -20.82 33.28 14.59
C LEU A 369 -19.89 32.94 13.43
N ARG A 370 -18.68 33.49 13.44
CA ARG A 370 -17.57 33.05 12.60
C ARG A 370 -16.69 32.10 13.40
N ILE A 371 -16.52 30.90 12.88
CA ILE A 371 -15.62 29.88 13.42
C ILE A 371 -14.34 29.88 12.60
N LEU A 372 -13.20 29.91 13.27
CA LEU A 372 -11.89 29.65 12.64
C LEU A 372 -11.36 28.29 13.11
N LEU A 373 -10.77 27.56 12.19
CA LEU A 373 -10.21 26.23 12.44
C LEU A 373 -8.71 26.28 12.69
N HIS A 374 -8.24 25.32 13.47
CA HIS A 374 -6.81 25.16 13.71
C HIS A 374 -6.08 24.90 12.38
N PRO A 375 -4.88 25.51 12.18
CA PRO A 375 -4.05 25.15 11.04
C PRO A 375 -3.59 23.69 11.17
N TYR A 376 -3.47 23.02 10.04
CA TYR A 376 -3.06 21.63 9.95
C TYR A 376 -1.95 21.44 8.94
N ASP A 377 -1.19 20.36 9.11
CA ASP A 377 -0.16 19.92 8.19
C ASP A 377 -0.16 18.39 8.08
N GLU A 378 0.36 17.89 6.95
CA GLU A 378 0.52 16.46 6.72
C GLU A 378 1.70 15.95 7.56
N PRO A 379 1.52 15.02 8.52
CA PRO A 379 2.61 14.62 9.41
C PRO A 379 3.75 13.98 8.59
N PRO A 380 5.01 14.43 8.72
CA PRO A 380 6.13 13.83 8.00
C PRO A 380 6.49 12.47 8.60
N LEU A 381 7.08 11.59 7.78
CA LEU A 381 7.57 10.29 8.25
C LEU A 381 8.87 10.49 9.05
N ARG A 382 8.80 10.41 10.39
CA ARG A 382 9.92 10.63 11.31
C ARG A 382 10.38 9.34 11.96
N GLU A 383 11.67 9.23 12.27
CA GLU A 383 12.20 8.12 13.04
C GLU A 383 11.91 8.31 14.53
N VAL A 384 11.20 7.37 15.14
CA VAL A 384 10.71 7.45 16.53
C VAL A 384 11.35 6.41 17.45
N ALA A 385 11.98 5.41 16.85
CA ALA A 385 12.80 4.37 17.49
C ALA A 385 13.77 3.82 16.43
N PRO A 386 14.84 3.08 16.81
CA PRO A 386 15.82 2.58 15.86
C PRO A 386 15.19 1.82 14.67
N ALA A 387 15.38 2.35 13.46
CA ALA A 387 14.82 1.82 12.22
C ALA A 387 13.27 1.76 12.16
N VAL A 388 12.56 2.46 13.05
CA VAL A 388 11.10 2.62 13.05
C VAL A 388 10.75 4.04 12.67
N LYS A 389 9.99 4.22 11.59
CA LYS A 389 9.49 5.54 11.18
C LYS A 389 7.98 5.60 11.20
N VAL A 390 7.42 6.73 11.62
CA VAL A 390 5.98 6.94 11.78
C VAL A 390 5.61 8.33 11.28
N ALA A 391 4.51 8.43 10.54
CA ALA A 391 3.94 9.69 10.08
C ALA A 391 2.69 10.03 10.92
N CYS A 392 2.89 10.49 12.16
CA CYS A 392 1.81 10.84 13.07
C CYS A 392 2.23 11.97 14.02
N HIS A 393 1.34 12.94 14.21
CA HIS A 393 1.56 14.09 15.10
C HIS A 393 1.68 13.72 16.59
N LEU A 394 1.24 12.52 16.99
CA LEU A 394 1.34 12.03 18.37
C LEU A 394 2.72 11.47 18.74
N VAL A 395 3.60 11.28 17.77
CA VAL A 395 4.85 10.52 17.95
C VAL A 395 6.08 11.40 17.67
N GLY A 396 5.93 12.71 17.85
CA GLY A 396 6.91 13.74 17.48
C GLY A 396 7.56 14.42 18.66
#